data_AF-A0A1L3LU86-F1
#
_entry.id   AF-A0A1L3LU86-F1
#
_cell.length_a   1.000
_cell.length_b   1.000
_cell.length_c   1.000
_cell.angle_alpha   90.00
_cell.angle_beta   90.00
_cell.angle_gamma   90.00
#
_symmetry.space_group_name_H-M   'P 1'
#
loop_
_entity.id
_entity.type
_entity.pdbx_description
1 polymer ?
#
loop_
_entity_poly.entity_id
_entity_poly.type
_entity_poly.pdbx_seq_one_letter_code
_entity_poly.pdbx_strand_id
1 'polypeptide(L)'
;MASDAEGQMRQVLANIEAIVTAAGAKMSDVLKTTVLVTDLSKFKQLNEIYAAAFSMPCPARATYQVAALPMGAQVEIDAIAVIPGEADHACKGSCAAAAL
;
A
#
# COMPACT_ATOMS: atom_id res chain seq x y z
N MET A 1 -8.05 -19.05 0.80
CA MET A 1 -6.90 -18.42 0.12
C MET A 1 -7.11 -18.64 -1.36
N ALA A 2 -7.14 -17.58 -2.17
CA ALA A 2 -7.24 -17.73 -3.62
C ALA A 2 -6.10 -18.61 -4.13
N SER A 3 -6.41 -19.51 -5.06
CA SER A 3 -5.49 -20.55 -5.54
C SER A 3 -4.45 -20.03 -6.53
N ASP A 4 -4.61 -18.81 -7.06
CA ASP A 4 -3.74 -18.21 -8.07
C ASP A 4 -3.20 -16.83 -7.66
N ALA A 5 -2.17 -16.37 -8.37
CA ALA A 5 -1.51 -15.09 -8.09
C ALA A 5 -2.45 -13.89 -8.26
N GLU A 6 -3.38 -13.94 -9.21
CA GLU A 6 -4.34 -12.87 -9.45
C GLU A 6 -5.33 -12.70 -8.30
N GLY A 7 -5.91 -13.80 -7.82
CA GLY A 7 -6.79 -13.78 -6.66
C GLY A 7 -6.04 -13.39 -5.39
N GLN A 8 -4.77 -13.80 -5.24
CA GLN A 8 -3.93 -13.34 -4.14
C GLN A 8 -3.65 -11.83 -4.22
N MET A 9 -3.34 -11.28 -5.40
CA MET A 9 -3.17 -9.84 -5.60
C MET A 9 -4.43 -9.07 -5.21
N ARG A 10 -5.62 -9.50 -5.67
CA ARG A 10 -6.90 -8.88 -5.26
C ARG A 10 -7.11 -8.93 -3.76
N GLN A 11 -6.82 -10.08 -3.14
CA GLN A 11 -6.97 -10.24 -1.69
C GLN A 11 -6.00 -9.35 -0.91
N VAL A 12 -4.73 -9.26 -1.33
CA VAL A 12 -3.74 -8.39 -0.68
C VAL A 12 -4.16 -6.92 -0.77
N LEU A 13 -4.62 -6.46 -1.94
CA LEU A 13 -5.10 -5.08 -2.11
C LEU A 13 -6.35 -4.80 -1.25
N ALA A 14 -7.30 -5.73 -1.18
CA ALA A 14 -8.48 -5.60 -0.31
C ALA A 14 -8.09 -5.57 1.19
N ASN A 15 -7.07 -6.35 1.58
CA ASN A 15 -6.56 -6.33 2.95
C ASN A 15 -5.90 -4.98 3.28
N ILE A 16 -5.09 -4.44 2.36
CA ILE A 16 -4.48 -3.10 2.51
C ILE A 16 -5.58 -2.05 2.66
N GLU A 17 -6.59 -2.06 1.79
CA GLU A 17 -7.73 -1.14 1.84
C GLU A 17 -8.45 -1.20 3.19
N ALA A 18 -8.74 -2.40 3.70
CA ALA A 18 -9.37 -2.59 4.99
C ALA A 18 -8.52 -2.01 6.14
N ILE A 19 -7.20 -2.24 6.12
CA ILE A 19 -6.27 -1.74 7.16
C ILE A 19 -6.18 -0.22 7.13
N VAL A 20 -5.97 0.39 5.96
CA VAL A 20 -5.86 1.86 5.87
C VAL A 20 -7.18 2.54 6.22
N THR A 21 -8.31 1.95 5.81
CA THR A 21 -9.65 2.45 6.16
C THR A 21 -9.90 2.38 7.67
N ALA A 22 -9.53 1.27 8.31
CA ALA A 22 -9.62 1.14 9.77
C ALA A 22 -8.74 2.15 10.53
N ALA A 23 -7.66 2.61 9.91
CA ALA A 23 -6.78 3.66 10.43
C ALA A 23 -7.25 5.09 10.10
N GLY A 24 -8.39 5.27 9.41
CA GLY A 24 -8.92 6.58 9.03
C GLY A 24 -8.30 7.19 7.76
N ALA A 25 -7.55 6.40 7.00
CA ALA A 25 -6.99 6.77 5.70
C ALA A 25 -7.78 6.10 4.55
N LYS A 26 -7.39 6.38 3.31
CA LYS A 26 -7.94 5.78 2.08
C LYS A 26 -6.81 5.26 1.19
N MET A 27 -7.16 4.46 0.18
CA MET A 27 -6.19 3.91 -0.78
C MET A 27 -5.35 4.97 -1.50
N SER A 28 -5.87 6.19 -1.69
CA SER A 28 -5.11 7.31 -2.27
C SER A 28 -4.13 7.97 -1.31
N ASP A 29 -4.13 7.60 -0.03
CA ASP A 29 -3.12 8.03 0.94
C ASP A 29 -1.93 7.04 1.03
N VAL A 30 -1.94 5.98 0.22
CA VAL A 30 -0.81 5.05 0.08
C VAL A 30 0.29 5.72 -0.75
N LEU A 31 1.46 5.93 -0.15
CA LEU A 31 2.57 6.67 -0.74
C LEU A 31 3.55 5.78 -1.50
N LYS A 32 3.81 4.58 -0.97
CA LYS A 32 4.82 3.65 -1.50
C LYS A 32 4.34 2.22 -1.35
N THR A 33 4.55 1.41 -2.39
CA THR A 33 4.37 -0.05 -2.33
C THR A 33 5.64 -0.78 -2.77
N THR A 34 5.93 -1.90 -2.13
CA THR A 34 6.94 -2.88 -2.56
C THR A 34 6.19 -4.17 -2.88
N VAL A 35 6.18 -4.56 -4.15
CA VAL A 35 5.46 -5.75 -4.63
C VAL A 35 6.46 -6.89 -4.81
N LEU A 36 6.32 -7.92 -4.00
CA LEU A 36 7.14 -9.12 -4.03
C LEU A 36 6.34 -10.23 -4.71
N VAL A 37 6.93 -10.87 -5.72
CA VAL A 37 6.29 -11.98 -6.44
C VAL A 37 7.21 -13.17 -6.54
N THR A 38 6.68 -14.38 -6.64
CA THR A 38 7.49 -15.59 -6.89
C THR A 38 7.71 -15.88 -8.38
N ASP A 39 6.89 -15.28 -9.25
CA ASP A 39 6.92 -15.49 -10.71
C ASP A 39 6.60 -14.19 -11.47
N LEU A 40 7.63 -13.56 -12.04
CA LEU A 40 7.48 -12.35 -12.85
C LEU A 40 6.87 -12.58 -14.23
N SER A 41 6.73 -13.83 -14.70
CA SER A 41 6.05 -14.09 -15.98
C SER A 41 4.58 -13.62 -15.96
N LYS A 42 3.97 -13.54 -14.76
CA LYS A 42 2.61 -13.05 -14.51
C LYS A 42 2.51 -11.53 -14.34
N PHE A 43 3.61 -10.79 -14.48
CA PHE A 43 3.68 -9.36 -14.16
C PHE A 43 2.59 -8.53 -14.85
N LYS A 44 2.30 -8.80 -16.13
CA LYS A 44 1.28 -8.06 -16.88
C LYS A 44 -0.10 -8.17 -16.23
N GLN A 45 -0.55 -9.39 -15.94
CA GLN A 45 -1.85 -9.69 -15.33
C GLN A 45 -1.95 -9.06 -13.93
N LEU A 46 -0.90 -9.22 -13.13
CA LEU A 46 -0.84 -8.64 -11.78
C LEU A 46 -0.87 -7.10 -11.81
N ASN A 47 -0.21 -6.49 -12.80
CA ASN A 47 -0.19 -5.04 -12.96
C ASN A 47 -1.56 -4.47 -13.34
N GLU A 48 -2.35 -5.16 -14.15
CA GLU A 48 -3.72 -4.76 -14.49
C GLU A 48 -4.61 -4.69 -13.23
N ILE A 49 -4.52 -5.70 -12.37
CA ILE A 49 -5.24 -5.74 -11.09
C ILE A 49 -4.75 -4.63 -10.15
N TYR A 50 -3.43 -4.49 -10.01
CA TYR A 50 -2.82 -3.46 -9.18
C TYR A 50 -3.23 -2.05 -9.64
N ALA A 51 -3.16 -1.77 -10.94
CA ALA A 51 -3.49 -0.45 -11.49
C ALA A 51 -4.96 -0.09 -11.29
N ALA A 52 -5.86 -1.08 -11.30
CA ALA A 52 -7.28 -0.86 -11.03
C ALA A 52 -7.59 -0.47 -9.58
N ALA A 53 -6.69 -0.77 -8.63
CA ALA A 53 -6.88 -0.46 -7.20
C ALA A 53 -6.43 0.95 -6.80
N PHE A 54 -5.65 1.65 -7.63
CA PHE A 54 -5.13 2.98 -7.34
C PHE A 54 -5.62 4.02 -8.34
N SER A 55 -5.93 5.21 -7.87
CA SER A 55 -6.19 6.39 -8.69
C SER A 55 -4.97 7.33 -8.70
N MET A 56 -4.89 8.20 -9.70
CA MET A 56 -3.81 9.20 -9.77
C MET A 56 -3.94 10.23 -8.63
N PRO A 57 -2.84 10.63 -7.97
CA PRO A 57 -1.46 10.18 -8.19
C PRO A 57 -1.20 8.77 -7.63
N CYS A 58 -0.60 7.89 -8.45
CA CYS A 58 -0.27 6.54 -8.03
C CYS A 58 0.87 6.50 -7.02
N PRO A 59 0.93 5.47 -6.14
CA PRO A 59 2.04 5.29 -5.21
C PRO A 59 3.37 5.10 -5.95
N ALA A 60 4.47 5.52 -5.33
CA ALA A 60 5.79 5.05 -5.76
C ALA A 60 5.83 3.52 -5.64
N ARG A 61 6.50 2.83 -6.59
CA ARG A 61 6.50 1.36 -6.62
C ARG A 61 7.88 0.77 -6.90
N ALA A 62 8.21 -0.29 -6.16
CA ALA A 62 9.27 -1.22 -6.51
C ALA A 62 8.66 -2.62 -6.68
N THR A 63 9.10 -3.38 -7.69
CA THR A 63 8.62 -4.73 -7.94
C THR A 63 9.76 -5.63 -8.38
N TYR A 64 9.90 -6.80 -7.75
CA TYR A 64 10.92 -7.77 -8.09
C TYR A 64 10.51 -9.18 -7.66
N GLN A 65 11.15 -10.17 -8.29
CA GLN A 65 10.95 -11.57 -7.95
C GLN A 65 11.77 -11.95 -6.72
N VAL A 66 11.19 -12.77 -5.85
CA VAL A 66 11.87 -13.39 -4.71
C VAL A 66 11.83 -14.91 -4.81
N ALA A 67 12.73 -15.60 -4.12
CA ALA A 67 12.83 -17.06 -4.18
C ALA A 67 11.59 -17.76 -3.58
N ALA A 68 11.06 -17.23 -2.47
CA ALA A 68 9.87 -17.74 -1.81
C ALA A 68 9.24 -16.65 -0.93
N LEU A 69 7.96 -16.81 -0.62
CA LEU A 69 7.20 -16.00 0.33
C LEU A 69 6.63 -16.89 1.45
N PRO A 70 6.29 -16.32 2.62
CA PRO A 70 5.66 -17.05 3.71
C PRO A 70 4.43 -17.85 3.25
N MET A 71 4.24 -19.03 3.82
CA MET A 71 3.12 -19.93 3.51
C MET A 71 2.99 -20.35 2.03
N GLY A 72 4.04 -20.15 1.22
CA GLY A 72 3.99 -20.45 -0.22
C GLY A 72 3.12 -19.47 -1.01
N ALA A 73 2.95 -18.24 -0.53
CA ALA A 73 2.27 -17.18 -1.27
C ALA A 73 3.00 -16.88 -2.60
N GLN A 74 2.24 -16.39 -3.58
CA GLN A 74 2.75 -15.97 -4.89
C GLN A 74 2.92 -14.45 -4.99
N VAL A 75 2.20 -13.70 -4.14
CA VAL A 75 2.21 -12.23 -4.10
C VAL A 75 2.21 -11.76 -2.66
N GLU A 76 3.10 -10.81 -2.35
CA GLU A 76 3.12 -10.06 -1.09
C GLU A 76 3.34 -8.57 -1.39
N ILE A 77 2.70 -7.69 -0.63
CA ILE A 77 2.86 -6.25 -0.79
C ILE A 77 3.11 -5.62 0.57
N ASP A 78 4.21 -4.90 0.67
CA ASP A 78 4.49 -3.95 1.74
C ASP A 78 4.06 -2.55 1.30
N ALA A 79 3.29 -1.84 2.13
CA ALA A 79 2.68 -0.56 1.80
C ALA A 79 2.89 0.45 2.92
N ILE A 80 3.31 1.67 2.53
CA ILE A 80 3.43 2.82 3.42
C ILE A 80 2.31 3.79 3.06
N ALA A 81 1.46 4.11 4.04
CA ALA A 81 0.39 5.08 3.90
C ALA A 81 0.56 6.21 4.92
N VAL A 82 0.08 7.41 4.56
CA VAL A 82 -0.06 8.51 5.50
C VAL A 82 -1.47 8.49 6.07
N ILE A 83 -1.61 8.58 7.39
CA ILE A 83 -2.91 8.87 7.98
C ILE A 83 -3.07 10.39 7.88
N PRO A 84 -4.09 10.91 7.19
CA PRO A 84 -4.32 12.33 7.16
C PRO A 84 -4.57 12.79 8.60
N GLY A 85 -3.64 13.56 9.16
CA GLY A 85 -3.90 14.28 10.40
C GLY A 85 -5.05 15.25 10.16
N GLU A 86 -5.80 15.60 11.20
CA GLU A 86 -6.46 16.92 11.18
C GLU A 86 -5.41 17.93 10.75
N ALA A 87 -5.81 18.89 9.91
CA ALA A 87 -4.96 19.99 9.47
C ALA A 87 -4.62 20.92 10.66
N ASP A 88 -3.93 20.40 11.67
CA ASP A 88 -3.62 21.08 12.94
C ASP A 88 -2.11 21.11 13.20
N HIS A 89 -1.32 21.04 12.12
CA HIS A 89 -0.01 21.69 12.05
C HIS A 89 -0.07 22.99 11.26
N ALA A 90 -1.19 23.73 11.35
CA ALA A 90 -1.03 25.16 11.52
C ALA A 90 -0.23 25.32 12.81
N CYS A 91 0.99 25.88 12.74
CA CYS A 91 1.70 26.36 13.90
C CYS A 91 0.77 27.38 14.62
N LYS A 92 -0.11 26.90 15.51
CA LYS A 92 -1.01 27.72 16.33
C LYS A 92 -0.24 28.31 17.52
N GLY A 93 0.96 28.85 17.25
CA GLY A 93 1.67 29.72 18.18
C GLY A 93 2.10 29.13 19.52
N SER A 94 2.15 27.81 19.72
CA SER A 94 2.65 27.26 21.00
C SER A 94 4.15 27.47 21.22
N CYS A 95 4.90 27.84 20.17
CA CYS A 95 6.33 28.16 20.26
C CYS A 95 6.62 29.54 20.90
N ALA A 96 5.60 30.34 21.26
CA ALA A 96 5.79 31.63 21.92
C ALA A 96 5.62 31.60 23.46
N ALA A 97 5.21 30.49 24.06
CA ALA A 97 4.90 30.43 25.50
C ALA A 97 5.99 29.83 26.39
N ALA A 98 7.16 29.48 25.84
CA ALA A 98 8.31 28.95 26.59
C ALA A 98 9.54 29.89 26.59
N ALA A 99 9.31 31.18 26.34
CA ALA A 99 10.31 32.22 26.45
C ALA A 99 9.81 33.35 27.37
N LEU A 100 9.55 33.01 28.63
CA LEU A 100 9.61 33.89 29.80
C LEU A 100 9.87 33.03 31.04
#